data_AF-A0A3N5EI63-F1
#
_entry.id   AF-A0A3N5EI63-F1
#
_cell.length_a   1.000
_cell.length_b   1.000
_cell.length_c   1.000
_cell.angle_alpha   90.00
_cell.angle_beta   90.00
_cell.angle_gamma   90.00
#
_symmetry.space_group_name_H-M   'P 1'
#
loop_
_entity.id
_entity.type
_entity.pdbx_description
1 polymer ?
#
loop_
_entity_poly.entity_id
_entity_poly.type
_entity_poly.pdbx_seq_one_letter_code
_entity_poly.pdbx_strand_id
1 'polypeptide(L)'
;MFEPIDAGLGIGSKAVDLVDTVIQKFEKYQKIKQDTTAYLRLLYIEVLNNLEVLKTINFDRYSNIKANDVKVKTILKLLQTEISESVFYKSTDNPNTELYDKLRKKGKVENKGQELVKTTVKGDDVKIKNRFVYENVLQAISFVVIKIEVMKKYSNLTDEEIDILKNMNFRVRLININQRLLMIKKVMDDFEDIKEMAR
;
A
#
# COMPACT_ATOMS: atom_id res chain seq x y z
N MET A 1 13.59 -27.89 -34.39
CA MET A 1 14.44 -26.76 -33.98
C MET A 1 13.84 -26.26 -32.67
N PHE A 2 14.45 -26.60 -31.53
CA PHE A 2 13.96 -26.17 -30.23
C PHE A 2 14.53 -24.77 -29.97
N GLU A 3 13.66 -23.78 -29.83
CA GLU A 3 14.04 -22.43 -29.39
C GLU A 3 14.51 -22.50 -27.92
N PRO A 4 15.73 -22.04 -27.59
CA PRO A 4 16.17 -22.00 -26.22
C PRO A 4 15.49 -20.83 -25.48
N ILE A 5 14.99 -21.19 -24.31
CA ILE A 5 14.38 -20.40 -23.24
C ILE A 5 15.12 -19.06 -22.99
N ASP A 6 14.67 -17.98 -23.65
CA ASP A 6 15.06 -16.59 -23.34
C ASP A 6 14.38 -16.04 -22.07
N ALA A 7 13.47 -16.82 -21.47
CA ALA A 7 12.77 -16.44 -20.24
C ALA A 7 13.70 -16.40 -19.01
N GLY A 8 14.84 -17.10 -19.02
CA GLY A 8 15.74 -17.20 -17.86
C GLY A 8 16.56 -15.93 -17.58
N LEU A 9 16.99 -15.24 -18.63
CA LEU A 9 17.87 -14.06 -18.51
C LEU A 9 17.09 -12.80 -18.08
N GLY A 10 15.84 -12.66 -18.54
CA GLY A 10 14.98 -11.53 -18.16
C GLY A 10 14.39 -11.61 -16.74
N ILE A 11 14.33 -12.80 -16.15
CA ILE A 11 13.89 -13.00 -14.75
C ILE A 11 15.06 -12.74 -13.80
N GLY A 12 16.29 -13.13 -14.17
CA GLY A 12 17.50 -12.90 -13.38
C GLY A 12 17.83 -11.41 -13.21
N SER A 13 17.80 -10.63 -14.30
CA SER A 13 18.10 -9.19 -14.24
C SER A 13 17.06 -8.42 -13.43
N LYS A 14 15.76 -8.67 -13.68
CA LYS A 14 14.67 -8.03 -12.92
C LYS A 14 14.68 -8.39 -11.44
N ALA A 15 15.11 -9.60 -11.07
CA ALA A 15 15.23 -10.02 -9.67
C ALA A 15 16.41 -9.33 -8.96
N VAL A 16 17.54 -9.17 -9.65
CA VAL A 16 18.72 -8.44 -9.12
C VAL A 16 18.38 -6.96 -8.91
N ASP A 17 17.72 -6.31 -9.88
CA ASP A 17 17.27 -4.91 -9.74
C ASP A 17 16.28 -4.71 -8.57
N LEU A 18 15.43 -5.72 -8.32
CA LEU A 18 14.47 -5.73 -7.21
C LEU A 18 15.18 -5.88 -5.86
N VAL A 19 16.17 -6.77 -5.78
CA VAL A 19 16.99 -6.98 -4.58
C VAL A 19 17.80 -5.73 -4.25
N ASP A 20 18.44 -5.11 -5.24
CA ASP A 20 19.24 -3.90 -5.04
C ASP A 20 18.37 -2.69 -4.64
N THR A 21 17.18 -2.55 -5.24
CA THR A 21 16.22 -1.51 -4.86
C THR A 21 15.71 -1.72 -3.43
N VAL A 22 15.44 -2.97 -3.04
CA VAL A 22 15.03 -3.31 -1.67
C VAL A 22 16.15 -3.05 -0.67
N ILE A 23 17.40 -3.39 -1.00
CA ILE A 23 18.59 -3.16 -0.15
C ILE A 23 18.86 -1.67 0.03
N GLN A 24 18.83 -0.86 -1.03
CA GLN A 24 19.05 0.59 -0.93
C GLN A 24 17.95 1.30 -0.12
N LYS A 25 16.69 0.89 -0.30
CA LYS A 25 15.57 1.35 0.55
C LYS A 25 15.79 0.91 2.00
N PHE A 26 16.21 -0.34 2.22
CA PHE A 26 16.45 -0.90 3.54
C PHE A 26 17.52 -0.10 4.32
N GLU A 27 18.66 0.21 3.71
CA GLU A 27 19.72 0.99 4.36
C GLU A 27 19.29 2.42 4.70
N LYS A 28 18.55 3.09 3.80
CA LYS A 28 18.02 4.44 4.02
C LYS A 28 17.02 4.48 5.17
N TYR A 29 16.11 3.49 5.24
CA TYR A 29 15.04 3.48 6.24
C TYR A 29 15.42 2.85 7.58
N GLN A 30 16.44 1.98 7.61
CA GLN A 30 17.01 1.50 8.87
C GLN A 30 17.54 2.67 9.74
N LYS A 31 18.22 3.64 9.12
CA LYS A 31 18.71 4.83 9.84
C LYS A 31 17.58 5.68 10.42
N ILE A 32 16.45 5.76 9.73
CA ILE A 32 15.27 6.56 10.14
C ILE A 32 14.49 5.85 11.28
N LYS A 33 14.52 4.52 11.34
CA LYS A 33 13.81 3.70 12.35
C LYS A 33 14.42 3.73 13.76
N GLN A 34 15.58 4.36 13.94
CA GLN A 34 16.25 4.45 15.24
C GLN A 34 15.52 5.37 16.22
N ASP A 35 14.70 6.30 15.71
CA ASP A 35 13.81 7.15 16.50
C ASP A 35 12.34 6.82 16.15
N THR A 36 11.65 6.14 17.08
CA THR A 36 10.25 5.74 16.93
C THR A 36 9.33 6.95 16.70
N THR A 37 9.58 8.08 17.37
CA THR A 37 8.78 9.30 17.25
C THR A 37 8.95 9.92 15.86
N ALA A 38 10.21 10.09 15.40
CA ALA A 38 10.49 10.60 14.06
C ALA A 38 9.89 9.69 12.97
N TYR A 39 9.98 8.38 13.16
CA TYR A 39 9.41 7.40 12.23
C TYR A 39 7.89 7.49 12.15
N LEU A 40 7.20 7.56 13.30
CA LEU A 40 5.74 7.72 13.33
C LEU A 40 5.29 9.01 12.65
N ARG A 41 6.04 10.11 12.81
CA ARG A 41 5.76 11.38 12.13
C ARG A 41 5.91 11.28 10.62
N LEU A 42 6.95 10.62 10.13
CA LEU A 42 7.14 10.39 8.69
C LEU A 42 6.04 9.50 8.10
N LEU A 43 5.66 8.44 8.83
CA LEU A 43 4.55 7.57 8.44
C LEU A 43 3.25 8.37 8.37
N TYR A 44 3.00 9.24 9.35
CA TYR A 44 1.82 10.10 9.36
C TYR A 44 1.79 11.07 8.18
N ILE A 45 2.93 11.68 7.83
CA ILE A 45 3.06 12.56 6.65
C ILE A 45 2.76 11.79 5.36
N GLU A 46 3.30 10.58 5.17
CA GLU A 46 3.01 9.75 4.00
C GLU A 46 1.52 9.44 3.89
N VAL A 47 0.87 9.11 5.01
CA VAL A 47 -0.58 8.87 5.08
C VAL A 47 -1.36 10.12 4.67
N LEU A 48 -0.99 11.30 5.18
CA LEU A 48 -1.64 12.57 4.80
C LEU A 48 -1.46 12.90 3.32
N ASN A 49 -0.24 12.77 2.79
CA ASN A 49 0.04 13.04 1.38
C ASN A 49 -0.82 12.15 0.46
N ASN A 50 -0.86 10.84 0.76
CA ASN A 50 -1.69 9.92 -0.01
C ASN A 50 -3.18 10.25 0.09
N LEU A 51 -3.67 10.66 1.27
CA LEU A 51 -5.05 11.12 1.43
C LEU A 51 -5.33 12.38 0.59
N GLU A 52 -4.43 13.35 0.56
CA GLU A 52 -4.59 14.55 -0.28
C GLU A 52 -4.61 14.21 -1.76
N VAL A 53 -3.71 13.34 -2.23
CA VAL A 53 -3.76 12.81 -3.61
C VAL A 53 -5.13 12.17 -3.89
N LEU A 54 -5.59 11.27 -3.03
CA LEU A 54 -6.86 10.56 -3.22
C LEU A 54 -8.09 11.48 -3.20
N LYS A 55 -8.08 12.56 -2.41
CA LYS A 55 -9.15 13.57 -2.40
C LYS A 55 -9.28 14.31 -3.73
N THR A 56 -8.20 14.45 -4.48
CA THR A 56 -8.21 15.14 -5.79
C THR A 56 -8.70 14.27 -6.95
N ILE A 57 -8.86 12.96 -6.72
CA ILE A 57 -9.21 12.00 -7.78
C ILE A 57 -10.71 11.76 -7.79
N ASN A 58 -11.32 11.92 -8.97
CA ASN A 58 -12.71 11.49 -9.19
C ASN A 58 -12.77 9.98 -9.47
N PHE A 59 -13.01 9.16 -8.45
CA PHE A 59 -13.03 7.70 -8.56
C PHE A 59 -14.08 7.15 -9.53
N ASP A 60 -15.19 7.86 -9.77
CA ASP A 60 -16.27 7.40 -10.65
C ASP A 60 -15.80 7.22 -12.10
N ARG A 61 -14.74 7.92 -12.51
CA ARG A 61 -14.16 7.83 -13.86
C ARG A 61 -13.31 6.57 -14.09
N TYR A 62 -13.15 5.69 -13.09
CA TYR A 62 -12.21 4.57 -13.13
C TYR A 62 -12.84 3.20 -12.81
N SER A 63 -14.13 3.04 -13.07
CA SER A 63 -14.84 1.76 -12.82
C SER A 63 -14.43 0.65 -13.79
N ASN A 64 -14.14 0.98 -15.06
CA ASN A 64 -13.86 0.02 -16.14
C ASN A 64 -12.59 0.39 -16.94
N ILE A 65 -11.55 0.84 -16.25
CA ILE A 65 -10.29 1.25 -16.87
C ILE A 65 -9.28 0.10 -16.86
N LYS A 66 -8.49 -0.05 -17.93
CA LYS A 66 -7.38 -1.01 -17.96
C LYS A 66 -6.32 -0.64 -16.92
N ALA A 67 -5.66 -1.65 -16.34
CA ALA A 67 -4.66 -1.42 -15.31
C ALA A 67 -3.44 -0.62 -15.82
N ASN A 68 -3.06 -0.77 -17.10
CA ASN A 68 -1.94 -0.05 -17.74
C ASN A 68 -2.30 1.31 -18.36
N ASP A 69 -3.55 1.77 -18.19
CA ASP A 69 -3.98 3.06 -18.72
C ASP A 69 -3.09 4.19 -18.18
N VAL A 70 -2.75 5.16 -19.03
CA VAL A 70 -1.88 6.28 -18.69
C VAL A 70 -2.40 7.05 -17.46
N LYS A 71 -3.72 7.21 -17.31
CA LYS A 71 -4.33 7.89 -16.16
C LYS A 71 -4.13 7.08 -14.88
N VAL A 72 -4.22 5.75 -14.95
CA VAL A 72 -3.93 4.86 -13.83
C VAL A 72 -2.46 4.98 -13.42
N LYS A 73 -1.53 4.91 -14.38
CA LYS A 73 -0.09 5.10 -14.15
C LYS A 73 0.19 6.43 -13.46
N THR A 74 -0.43 7.52 -13.91
CA THR A 74 -0.27 8.85 -13.30
C THR A 74 -0.71 8.87 -11.86
N ILE A 75 -1.88 8.30 -11.53
CA ILE A 75 -2.36 8.22 -10.14
C ILE A 75 -1.38 7.42 -9.28
N LEU A 76 -0.96 6.25 -9.76
CA LEU A 76 -0.09 5.35 -9.00
C LEU A 76 1.30 5.92 -8.76
N LYS A 77 1.81 6.78 -9.64
CA LYS A 77 3.06 7.53 -9.43
C LYS A 77 2.97 8.55 -8.29
N LEU A 78 1.78 9.07 -7.99
CA LEU A 78 1.57 10.02 -6.91
C LEU A 78 1.40 9.34 -5.54
N LEU A 79 1.06 8.05 -5.52
CA LEU A 79 0.88 7.29 -4.28
C LEU A 79 2.21 6.73 -3.76
N GLN A 80 2.54 7.10 -2.54
CA GLN A 80 3.76 6.77 -1.83
C GLN A 80 3.54 5.60 -0.87
N THR A 81 4.55 4.78 -0.70
CA THR A 81 4.50 3.58 0.16
C THR A 81 5.83 3.33 0.85
N GLU A 82 6.85 4.14 0.63
CA GLU A 82 8.22 3.86 1.02
C GLU A 82 8.40 3.80 2.54
N ILE A 83 7.76 4.72 3.28
CA ILE A 83 7.78 4.71 4.75
C ILE A 83 6.92 3.56 5.27
N SER A 84 5.69 3.41 4.77
CA SER A 84 4.79 2.32 5.16
C SER A 84 5.36 0.92 4.90
N GLU A 85 5.99 0.71 3.75
CA GLU A 85 6.67 -0.52 3.35
C GLU A 85 7.82 -0.81 4.30
N SER A 86 8.57 0.24 4.68
CA SER A 86 9.71 0.06 5.57
C SER A 86 9.31 -0.54 6.91
N VAL A 87 8.07 -0.39 7.39
CA VAL A 87 7.58 -0.94 8.68
C VAL A 87 7.94 -2.42 8.80
N PHE A 88 7.79 -3.18 7.71
CA PHE A 88 7.95 -4.64 7.67
C PHE A 88 9.41 -5.11 7.65
N TYR A 89 10.37 -4.21 7.41
CA TYR A 89 11.79 -4.54 7.45
C TYR A 89 12.27 -4.65 8.90
N LYS A 90 12.80 -5.83 9.28
CA LYS A 90 13.44 -6.04 10.57
C LYS A 90 14.80 -5.33 10.57
N SER A 91 15.07 -4.51 11.58
CA SER A 91 16.46 -4.17 11.90
C SER A 91 17.08 -5.41 12.57
N THR A 92 18.26 -5.81 12.11
CA THR A 92 19.04 -6.91 12.69
C THR A 92 19.46 -6.62 14.13
N ASP A 93 19.49 -5.34 14.51
CA ASP A 93 20.17 -4.90 15.73
C ASP A 93 19.19 -4.48 16.85
N ASN A 94 17.91 -4.23 16.52
CA ASN A 94 16.89 -3.96 17.53
C ASN A 94 15.48 -4.23 16.98
N PRO A 95 14.74 -5.25 17.46
CA PRO A 95 13.33 -5.36 17.18
C PRO A 95 12.66 -4.15 17.85
N ASN A 96 12.27 -3.14 17.06
CA ASN A 96 11.61 -1.93 17.58
C ASN A 96 10.19 -2.27 18.08
N THR A 97 10.13 -2.96 19.21
CA THR A 97 8.92 -3.50 19.86
C THR A 97 7.91 -2.39 20.16
N GLU A 98 8.39 -1.22 20.58
CA GLU A 98 7.57 -0.05 20.86
C GLU A 98 6.77 0.41 19.63
N LEU A 99 7.43 0.52 18.47
CA LEU A 99 6.75 0.87 17.21
C LEU A 99 5.65 -0.15 16.88
N TYR A 100 5.96 -1.44 16.95
CA TYR A 100 4.99 -2.50 16.65
C TYR A 100 3.81 -2.52 17.62
N ASP A 101 4.04 -2.24 18.90
CA ASP A 101 2.98 -2.16 19.90
C ASP A 101 2.07 -0.96 19.68
N LYS A 102 2.63 0.21 19.29
CA LYS A 102 1.83 1.37 18.85
C LYS A 102 0.99 1.03 17.60
N LEU A 103 1.56 0.36 16.60
CA LEU A 103 0.87 -0.01 15.35
C LEU A 103 -0.12 -1.19 15.51
N ARG A 104 -0.11 -1.89 16.65
CA ARG A 104 -1.11 -2.92 16.97
C ARG A 104 -2.44 -2.33 17.46
N LYS A 105 -2.51 -1.02 17.75
CA LYS A 105 -3.77 -0.36 18.10
C LYS A 105 -4.80 -0.55 16.99
N LYS A 106 -6.04 -0.88 17.39
CA LYS A 106 -7.15 -1.14 16.49
C LYS A 106 -7.87 0.16 16.14
N GLY A 107 -8.20 0.29 14.86
CA GLY A 107 -9.05 1.35 14.36
C GLY A 107 -10.28 0.79 13.64
N LYS A 108 -11.16 1.70 13.25
CA LYS A 108 -12.42 1.41 12.61
C LYS A 108 -12.38 1.88 11.16
N VAL A 109 -12.47 0.95 10.22
CA VAL A 109 -12.59 1.24 8.78
C VAL A 109 -14.08 1.37 8.45
N GLU A 110 -14.48 2.49 7.86
CA GLU A 110 -15.88 2.75 7.52
C GLU A 110 -16.23 2.21 6.13
N ASN A 111 -17.28 1.40 6.04
CA ASN A 111 -17.80 0.86 4.78
C ASN A 111 -18.95 1.73 4.24
N LYS A 112 -18.72 3.04 4.13
CA LYS A 112 -19.68 3.96 3.54
C LYS A 112 -19.83 3.60 2.05
N GLY A 113 -21.03 3.19 1.65
CA GLY A 113 -21.34 2.75 0.27
C GLY A 113 -21.20 1.25 -0.01
N GLN A 114 -20.86 0.41 0.97
CA GLN A 114 -20.73 -1.06 0.80
C GLN A 114 -19.74 -1.50 -0.29
N GLU A 115 -18.72 -0.66 -0.57
CA GLU A 115 -17.69 -0.93 -1.57
C GLU A 115 -16.42 -1.58 -0.97
N LEU A 116 -16.33 -1.75 0.35
CA LEU A 116 -15.19 -2.42 0.94
C LEU A 116 -15.15 -3.91 0.59
N VAL A 117 -13.95 -4.39 0.30
CA VAL A 117 -13.66 -5.79 0.05
C VAL A 117 -12.63 -6.29 1.05
N LYS A 118 -12.73 -7.58 1.38
CA LYS A 118 -11.70 -8.31 2.12
C LYS A 118 -11.31 -9.55 1.34
N THR A 119 -10.03 -9.89 1.39
CA THR A 119 -9.53 -11.16 0.87
C THR A 119 -9.83 -12.25 1.91
N THR A 120 -10.48 -13.32 1.49
CA THR A 120 -10.79 -14.48 2.34
C THR A 120 -9.58 -15.38 2.51
N VAL A 121 -9.65 -16.34 3.43
CA VAL A 121 -8.60 -17.37 3.63
C VAL A 121 -8.34 -18.17 2.36
N LYS A 122 -9.34 -18.29 1.48
CA LYS A 122 -9.22 -18.98 0.18
C LYS A 122 -8.62 -18.10 -0.92
N GLY A 123 -8.33 -16.83 -0.63
CA GLY A 123 -7.80 -15.86 -1.60
C GLY A 123 -8.85 -15.07 -2.36
N ASP A 124 -10.14 -15.35 -2.18
CA ASP A 124 -11.22 -14.64 -2.88
C ASP A 124 -11.48 -13.26 -2.26
N ASP A 125 -11.64 -12.22 -3.08
CA ASP A 125 -12.11 -10.90 -2.64
C ASP A 125 -13.64 -10.91 -2.49
N VAL A 126 -14.12 -10.73 -1.27
CA VAL A 126 -15.56 -10.67 -0.95
C VAL A 126 -15.95 -9.29 -0.45
N LYS A 127 -17.13 -8.82 -0.87
CA LYS A 127 -17.72 -7.58 -0.34
C LYS A 127 -18.01 -7.73 1.14
N ILE A 128 -17.66 -6.70 1.90
CA ILE A 128 -17.94 -6.62 3.32
C ILE A 128 -19.38 -6.13 3.47
N LYS A 129 -20.23 -6.92 4.14
CA LYS A 129 -21.63 -6.54 4.42
C LYS A 129 -21.75 -5.60 5.61
N ASN A 130 -20.82 -5.73 6.57
CA ASN A 130 -20.83 -4.92 7.77
C ASN A 130 -20.54 -3.46 7.44
N ARG A 131 -21.20 -2.55 8.17
CA ARG A 131 -20.98 -1.10 8.05
C ARG A 131 -19.55 -0.70 8.42
N PHE A 132 -18.87 -1.53 9.20
CA PHE A 132 -17.54 -1.26 9.72
C PHE A 132 -16.70 -2.53 9.78
N VAL A 133 -15.39 -2.36 9.67
CA VAL A 133 -14.38 -3.40 9.90
C VAL A 133 -13.42 -2.89 10.95
N TYR A 134 -13.02 -3.78 11.86
CA TYR A 134 -11.95 -3.49 12.81
C TYR A 134 -10.67 -4.14 12.30
N GLU A 135 -9.65 -3.32 12.09
CA GLU A 135 -8.30 -3.73 11.69
C GLU A 135 -7.32 -2.99 12.60
N ASN A 136 -6.15 -3.56 12.88
CA ASN A 136 -5.07 -2.78 13.49
C ASN A 136 -4.32 -1.96 12.43
N VAL A 137 -3.57 -0.94 12.87
CA VAL A 137 -2.83 -0.05 11.97
C VAL A 137 -1.85 -0.84 11.11
N LEU A 138 -1.15 -1.84 11.67
CA LEU A 138 -0.22 -2.69 10.92
C LEU A 138 -0.89 -3.48 9.77
N GLN A 139 -2.09 -4.04 10.01
CA GLN A 139 -2.90 -4.71 9.00
C GLN A 139 -3.33 -3.75 7.90
N ALA A 140 -3.74 -2.54 8.26
CA ALA A 140 -4.15 -1.51 7.31
C ALA A 140 -2.97 -1.04 6.46
N ILE A 141 -1.80 -0.81 7.07
CA ILE A 141 -0.55 -0.48 6.36
C ILE A 141 -0.19 -1.60 5.38
N SER A 142 -0.22 -2.86 5.83
CA SER A 142 0.09 -4.01 4.98
C SER A 142 -0.82 -4.08 3.76
N PHE A 143 -2.13 -3.87 3.96
CA PHE A 143 -3.09 -3.82 2.87
C PHE A 143 -2.77 -2.70 1.87
N VAL A 144 -2.54 -1.47 2.37
CA VAL A 144 -2.27 -0.29 1.52
C VAL A 144 -1.02 -0.51 0.68
N VAL A 145 0.08 -0.92 1.31
CA VAL A 145 1.36 -1.19 0.62
C VAL A 145 1.17 -2.25 -0.46
N ILE A 146 0.63 -3.41 -0.11
CA ILE A 146 0.46 -4.52 -1.06
C ILE A 146 -0.42 -4.11 -2.24
N LYS A 147 -1.56 -3.46 -1.98
CA LYS A 147 -2.49 -3.10 -3.07
C LYS A 147 -1.88 -2.05 -3.99
N ILE A 148 -1.22 -1.02 -3.47
CA ILE A 148 -0.55 0.00 -4.30
C ILE A 148 0.58 -0.63 -5.11
N GLU A 149 1.46 -1.43 -4.50
CA GLU A 149 2.60 -2.02 -5.20
C GLU A 149 2.16 -3.02 -6.29
N VAL A 150 1.14 -3.83 -6.02
CA VAL A 150 0.55 -4.71 -7.04
C VAL A 150 -0.07 -3.89 -8.18
N MET A 151 -0.76 -2.80 -7.87
CA MET A 151 -1.34 -1.92 -8.89
C MET A 151 -0.25 -1.24 -9.73
N LYS A 152 0.84 -0.77 -9.11
CA LYS A 152 2.02 -0.23 -9.81
C LYS A 152 2.61 -1.26 -10.76
N LYS A 153 2.81 -2.50 -10.30
CA LYS A 153 3.31 -3.62 -11.13
C LYS A 153 2.41 -3.86 -12.34
N TYR A 154 1.11 -4.02 -12.13
CA TYR A 154 0.18 -4.30 -13.23
C TYR A 154 0.03 -3.12 -14.18
N SER A 155 0.21 -1.88 -13.69
CA SER A 155 0.20 -0.73 -14.57
C SER A 155 1.34 -0.71 -15.57
N ASN A 156 2.47 -1.36 -15.28
CA ASN A 156 3.63 -1.37 -16.17
C ASN A 156 3.63 -2.53 -17.19
N LEU A 157 2.58 -3.35 -17.21
CA LEU A 157 2.43 -4.45 -18.16
C LEU A 157 2.06 -3.95 -19.56
N THR A 158 2.44 -4.71 -20.59
CA THR A 158 1.97 -4.51 -21.96
C THR A 158 0.48 -4.85 -22.10
N ASP A 159 -0.11 -4.50 -23.24
CA ASP A 159 -1.50 -4.88 -23.52
C ASP A 159 -1.66 -6.41 -23.62
N GLU A 160 -0.70 -7.13 -24.22
CA GLU A 160 -0.75 -8.61 -24.27
C GLU A 160 -0.65 -9.23 -22.87
N GLU A 161 0.21 -8.67 -22.00
CA GLU A 161 0.38 -9.14 -20.62
C GLU A 161 -0.82 -8.84 -19.72
N ILE A 162 -1.64 -7.83 -20.04
CA ILE A 162 -2.85 -7.52 -19.28
C ILE A 162 -4.03 -8.40 -19.65
N ASP A 163 -4.07 -8.93 -20.88
CA ASP A 163 -5.17 -9.78 -21.34
C ASP A 163 -5.28 -11.10 -20.55
N ILE A 164 -4.18 -11.56 -19.91
CA ILE A 164 -4.21 -12.71 -19.00
C ILE A 164 -4.77 -12.37 -17.60
N LEU A 165 -4.94 -11.10 -17.27
CA LEU A 165 -5.44 -10.63 -15.98
C LEU A 165 -6.95 -10.42 -16.02
N LYS A 166 -7.62 -10.77 -14.91
CA LYS A 166 -9.01 -10.32 -14.70
C LYS A 166 -9.04 -8.79 -14.64
N ASN A 167 -10.11 -8.20 -15.19
CA ASN A 167 -10.32 -6.76 -15.14
C ASN A 167 -10.21 -6.24 -13.69
N MET A 168 -9.31 -5.29 -13.47
CA MET A 168 -9.08 -4.71 -12.17
C MET A 168 -10.11 -3.60 -11.91
N ASN A 169 -11.00 -3.81 -10.94
CA ASN A 169 -11.85 -2.71 -10.47
C ASN A 169 -11.03 -1.68 -9.68
N PHE A 170 -10.45 -0.73 -10.41
CA PHE A 170 -9.54 0.29 -9.87
C PHE A 170 -10.24 1.21 -8.88
N ARG A 171 -11.48 1.64 -9.19
CA ARG A 171 -12.34 2.40 -8.28
C ARG A 171 -12.44 1.74 -6.90
N VAL A 172 -12.84 0.47 -6.85
CA VAL A 172 -13.02 -0.26 -5.57
C VAL A 172 -11.70 -0.33 -4.81
N ARG A 173 -10.58 -0.56 -5.50
CA ARG A 173 -9.25 -0.60 -4.86
C ARG A 173 -8.86 0.74 -4.26
N LEU A 174 -9.04 1.85 -4.98
CA LEU A 174 -8.77 3.18 -4.45
C LEU A 174 -9.64 3.53 -3.24
N ILE A 175 -10.93 3.16 -3.27
CA ILE A 175 -11.83 3.35 -2.12
C ILE A 175 -11.34 2.55 -0.92
N ASN A 176 -10.93 1.29 -1.13
CA ASN A 176 -10.41 0.44 -0.05
C ASN A 176 -9.10 0.96 0.54
N ILE A 177 -8.22 1.52 -0.30
CA ILE A 177 -6.99 2.19 0.14
C ILE A 177 -7.34 3.45 0.95
N ASN A 178 -8.21 4.31 0.42
CA ASN A 178 -8.62 5.55 1.07
C ASN A 178 -9.21 5.31 2.46
N GLN A 179 -10.12 4.35 2.61
CA GLN A 179 -10.75 4.05 3.91
C GLN A 179 -9.74 3.54 4.95
N ARG A 180 -8.72 2.80 4.53
CA ARG A 180 -7.66 2.33 5.44
C ARG A 180 -6.69 3.44 5.80
N LEU A 181 -6.32 4.30 4.87
CA LEU A 181 -5.53 5.50 5.17
C LEU A 181 -6.27 6.43 6.15
N LEU A 182 -7.59 6.62 5.98
CA LEU A 182 -8.41 7.38 6.93
C LEU A 182 -8.42 6.76 8.32
N MET A 183 -8.53 5.42 8.40
CA MET A 183 -8.46 4.71 9.66
C MET A 183 -7.08 4.88 10.32
N ILE A 184 -6.00 4.72 9.55
CA ILE A 184 -4.62 4.90 10.04
C ILE A 184 -4.45 6.31 10.59
N LYS A 185 -4.82 7.34 9.82
CA LYS A 185 -4.76 8.75 10.26
C LYS A 185 -5.49 8.91 11.60
N LYS A 186 -6.75 8.46 11.69
CA LYS A 186 -7.56 8.60 12.90
C LYS A 186 -6.92 7.95 14.13
N VAL A 187 -6.33 6.76 13.99
CA VAL A 187 -5.66 6.10 15.11
C VAL A 187 -4.36 6.81 15.48
N MET A 188 -3.62 7.31 14.49
CA MET A 188 -2.36 8.04 14.71
C MET A 188 -2.58 9.44 15.29
N ASP A 189 -3.70 10.10 15.00
CA ASP A 189 -4.08 11.39 15.61
C ASP A 189 -4.11 11.31 17.15
N ASP A 190 -4.39 10.13 17.72
CA ASP A 190 -4.42 9.87 19.16
C ASP A 190 -3.02 9.61 19.76
N PHE A 191 -1.96 9.48 18.96
CA PHE A 191 -0.61 9.23 19.44
C PHE A 191 0.00 10.53 19.96
N GLU A 192 0.59 10.51 21.16
CA GLU A 192 1.22 11.69 21.77
C GLU A 192 2.29 12.30 20.86
N ASP A 193 3.07 11.46 20.19
CA ASP A 193 4.10 11.83 19.21
C ASP A 193 3.58 12.63 18.00
N ILE A 194 2.27 12.53 17.71
CA ILE A 194 1.59 13.05 16.52
C ILE A 194 0.62 14.18 16.85
N LYS A 195 0.16 14.33 18.10
CA LYS A 195 -0.87 15.30 18.49
C LYS A 195 -0.60 16.74 18.01
N GLU A 196 0.66 17.17 18.00
CA GLU A 196 1.06 18.52 17.55
C GLU A 196 0.96 18.71 16.02
N MET A 197 0.96 17.61 15.26
CA MET A 197 0.82 17.58 13.81
C MET A 197 -0.62 17.26 13.37
N ALA A 198 -1.42 16.71 14.27
CA ALA A 198 -2.82 16.39 14.01
C ALA A 198 -3.63 17.68 13.83
N ARG A 199 -4.35 17.76 12.71
CA ARG A 199 -5.31 18.82 12.38
C ARG A 199 -6.64 18.19 12.02
#